data_AF-A0A5C8CST2-F1
#
_entry.id   AF-A0A5C8CST2-F1
#
_cell.length_a   1.000
_cell.length_b   1.000
_cell.length_c   1.000
_cell.angle_alpha   90.00
_cell.angle_beta   90.00
_cell.angle_gamma   90.00
#
_symmetry.space_group_name_H-M   'P 1'
#
loop_
_entity.id
_entity.type
_entity.pdbx_description
1 polymer ?
#
loop_
_entity_poly.entity_id
_entity_poly.type
_entity_poly.pdbx_seq_one_letter_code
_entity_poly.pdbx_strand_id
1 'polypeptide(L)'
;MATGQGTAKGTTAHTEADGHGKAGFPPFQKETFASQLVSFAIAFALLYFIVSKFALPRVGGIISNREGVIENDLAEAQKLKDESDQALKAYETELADARARAQAIGSETRDKLNAQAESDRKALEATLAAKLVDAEKTIASTRATAMGNVRSIASDAATAIVQRLTGVAPDSKAVESAVDASLKG
;
A
#
# COMPACT_ATOMS: atom_id res chain seq x y z
N MET A 1 -91.73 26.07 -66.74
CA MET A 1 -90.85 26.76 -67.70
C MET A 1 -89.70 25.83 -68.06
N ALA A 2 -89.43 25.74 -69.36
CA ALA A 2 -88.25 25.21 -70.06
C ALA A 2 -87.92 23.70 -69.97
N THR A 3 -88.09 23.07 -71.14
CA THR A 3 -87.85 21.72 -71.65
C THR A 3 -86.46 21.54 -72.29
N GLY A 4 -86.07 20.27 -72.53
CA GLY A 4 -85.12 19.87 -73.60
C GLY A 4 -84.05 18.86 -73.11
N GLN A 5 -84.15 17.53 -73.20
CA GLN A 5 -84.34 16.56 -74.31
C GLN A 5 -83.00 16.06 -74.95
N GLY A 6 -82.86 14.72 -75.04
CA GLY A 6 -81.97 13.99 -75.95
C GLY A 6 -81.27 12.75 -75.31
N THR A 7 -81.84 11.52 -75.36
CA THR A 7 -81.58 10.40 -76.34
C THR A 7 -80.10 10.01 -76.52
N ALA A 8 -79.63 8.76 -76.63
CA ALA A 8 -80.20 7.39 -76.61
C ALA A 8 -79.02 6.37 -76.70
N LYS A 9 -79.36 5.06 -76.68
CA LYS A 9 -78.55 3.85 -76.97
C LYS A 9 -77.56 3.44 -75.87
N GLY A 10 -77.55 2.20 -75.36
CA GLY A 10 -78.11 0.95 -75.85
C GLY A 10 -77.02 -0.12 -75.74
N THR A 11 -77.35 -1.25 -75.15
CA THR A 11 -76.84 -2.62 -75.37
C THR A 11 -76.77 -3.37 -74.06
N THR A 12 -77.88 -4.01 -73.74
CA THR A 12 -77.92 -5.23 -72.96
C THR A 12 -77.40 -6.37 -73.84
N ALA A 13 -76.26 -6.96 -73.47
CA ALA A 13 -75.79 -8.23 -74.02
C ALA A 13 -75.86 -9.27 -72.90
N HIS A 14 -76.95 -10.01 -72.88
CA HIS A 14 -77.10 -11.26 -72.14
C HIS A 14 -76.64 -12.35 -73.11
N THR A 15 -75.57 -13.06 -72.76
CA THR A 15 -75.23 -14.30 -73.44
C THR A 15 -75.93 -15.42 -72.69
N GLU A 16 -77.01 -15.94 -73.28
CA GLU A 16 -77.55 -17.25 -72.94
C GLU A 16 -76.53 -18.31 -73.34
N ALA A 17 -76.22 -19.22 -72.41
CA ALA A 17 -75.52 -20.46 -72.69
C ALA A 17 -76.47 -21.61 -72.33
N ASP A 18 -76.85 -22.37 -73.35
CA ASP A 18 -77.73 -23.53 -73.29
C ASP A 18 -77.16 -24.67 -72.44
N GLY A 19 -78.07 -25.52 -71.97
CA GLY A 19 -77.90 -26.49 -70.89
C GLY A 19 -76.74 -27.48 -71.01
N HIS A 20 -75.92 -27.51 -69.96
CA HIS A 20 -75.32 -28.72 -69.38
C HIS A 20 -75.31 -28.55 -67.84
N GLY A 21 -75.59 -29.65 -67.11
CA GLY A 21 -76.08 -29.68 -65.72
C GLY A 21 -75.31 -28.85 -64.67
N LYS A 22 -76.02 -28.49 -63.59
CA LYS A 22 -75.57 -27.68 -62.42
C LYS A 22 -74.04 -27.58 -62.27
N ALA A 23 -73.44 -26.59 -62.92
CA ALA A 23 -72.07 -26.20 -62.61
C ALA A 23 -72.08 -25.53 -61.23
N GLY A 24 -71.60 -26.24 -60.22
CA GLY A 24 -71.41 -25.69 -58.87
C GLY A 24 -70.52 -24.46 -58.91
N PHE A 25 -70.77 -23.54 -57.97
CA PHE A 25 -70.01 -22.29 -57.78
C PHE A 25 -68.51 -22.53 -58.05
N PRO A 26 -67.89 -21.84 -59.03
CA PRO A 26 -66.56 -22.17 -59.56
C PRO A 26 -65.46 -22.45 -58.53
N PRO A 27 -65.37 -21.76 -57.37
CA PRO A 27 -64.29 -22.02 -56.40
C PRO A 27 -64.46 -23.28 -55.55
N PHE A 28 -65.56 -24.04 -55.68
CA PHE A 28 -65.76 -25.32 -54.94
C PHE A 28 -65.73 -26.57 -55.83
N GLN A 29 -65.23 -26.45 -57.07
CA GLN A 29 -65.06 -27.59 -57.96
C GLN A 29 -63.84 -28.42 -57.51
N LYS A 30 -64.07 -29.69 -57.15
CA LYS A 30 -63.04 -30.55 -56.52
C LYS A 30 -61.81 -30.79 -57.40
N GLU A 31 -61.99 -30.72 -58.71
CA GLU A 31 -60.94 -30.92 -59.71
C GLU A 31 -59.82 -29.85 -59.65
N THR A 32 -60.09 -28.64 -59.16
CA THR A 32 -59.09 -27.57 -59.08
C THR A 32 -58.31 -27.55 -57.76
N PHE A 33 -58.79 -28.25 -56.73
CA PHE A 33 -58.12 -28.29 -55.42
C PHE A 33 -56.72 -28.91 -55.50
N ALA A 34 -56.53 -29.95 -56.33
CA ALA A 34 -55.22 -30.57 -56.49
C ALA A 34 -54.18 -29.58 -57.05
N SER A 35 -54.55 -28.83 -58.10
CA SER A 35 -53.67 -27.82 -58.71
C SER A 35 -53.38 -26.65 -57.75
N GLN A 36 -54.38 -26.20 -56.98
CA GLN A 36 -54.20 -25.15 -55.97
C GLN A 36 -53.28 -25.59 -54.83
N LEU A 37 -53.43 -26.83 -54.35
CA LEU A 37 -52.57 -27.42 -53.33
C LEU A 37 -51.13 -27.59 -53.82
N VAL A 38 -50.94 -28.02 -55.08
CA VAL A 38 -49.61 -28.11 -55.70
C VAL A 38 -48.98 -26.72 -55.82
N SER A 39 -49.74 -25.71 -56.25
CA SER A 39 -49.27 -24.33 -56.36
C SER A 39 -48.90 -23.74 -54.99
N PHE A 40 -49.71 -24.00 -53.95
CA PHE A 40 -49.37 -23.62 -52.58
C PHE A 40 -48.17 -24.37 -52.02
N ALA A 41 -48.02 -25.66 -52.31
CA ALA A 41 -46.84 -26.43 -51.89
C ALA A 41 -45.56 -25.88 -52.52
N ILE A 42 -45.61 -25.51 -53.81
CA ILE A 42 -44.48 -24.88 -54.51
C ILE A 42 -44.17 -23.51 -53.91
N ALA A 43 -45.18 -22.66 -53.70
CA ALA A 43 -45.00 -21.34 -53.09
C ALA A 43 -44.46 -21.43 -51.65
N PHE A 44 -44.96 -22.39 -50.87
CA PHE A 44 -44.50 -22.65 -49.50
C PHE A 44 -43.07 -23.17 -49.48
N ALA A 45 -42.71 -24.11 -50.35
CA ALA A 45 -41.35 -24.63 -50.45
C ALA A 45 -40.35 -23.53 -50.84
N LEU A 46 -40.74 -22.65 -51.79
CA LEU A 46 -39.92 -21.52 -52.20
C LEU A 46 -39.75 -20.51 -51.05
N LEU A 47 -40.83 -20.15 -50.36
CA LEU A 47 -40.78 -19.29 -49.18
C LEU A 47 -39.90 -19.89 -48.07
N TYR A 48 -40.10 -21.18 -47.77
CA TYR A 48 -39.33 -21.92 -46.77
C TYR A 48 -37.83 -21.87 -47.09
N PHE A 49 -37.47 -22.10 -48.35
CA PHE A 49 -36.07 -22.06 -48.78
C PHE A 49 -35.46 -20.65 -48.57
N ILE A 50 -36.19 -19.59 -48.92
CA ILE A 50 -35.73 -18.21 -48.70
C ILE A 50 -35.56 -17.92 -47.21
N VAL A 51 -36.55 -18.26 -46.38
CA VAL A 51 -36.49 -18.01 -44.92
C VAL A 51 -35.34 -18.80 -44.29
N SER A 52 -35.21 -20.08 -44.65
CA SER A 52 -34.15 -20.94 -44.15
C SER A 52 -32.76 -20.43 -44.52
N LYS A 53 -32.58 -19.94 -45.75
CA LYS A 53 -31.26 -19.53 -46.25
C LYS A 53 -30.89 -18.07 -45.95
N PHE A 54 -31.86 -17.19 -45.71
CA PHE A 54 -31.62 -15.75 -45.51
C PHE A 54 -32.07 -15.21 -44.16
N ALA A 55 -33.26 -15.58 -43.67
CA ALA A 55 -33.79 -15.01 -42.43
C ALA A 55 -33.16 -15.66 -41.18
N LEU A 56 -33.12 -17.00 -41.13
CA LEU A 56 -32.50 -17.73 -40.02
C LEU A 56 -31.02 -17.38 -39.78
N PRO A 57 -30.14 -17.37 -40.81
CA PRO A 57 -28.74 -17.02 -40.58
C PRO A 57 -28.53 -15.58 -40.12
N ARG A 58 -29.39 -14.64 -40.52
CA ARG A 58 -29.31 -13.25 -40.02
C ARG A 58 -29.63 -13.16 -38.53
N VAL A 59 -30.66 -13.88 -38.07
CA VAL A 59 -31.01 -13.91 -36.64
C VAL A 59 -29.94 -14.64 -35.84
N GLY A 60 -29.46 -15.78 -36.34
CA GLY A 60 -28.36 -16.54 -35.71
C GLY A 60 -27.08 -15.71 -35.57
N GLY A 61 -26.73 -14.91 -36.60
CA GLY A 61 -25.58 -14.01 -36.55
C GLY A 61 -25.71 -12.92 -35.47
N ILE A 62 -26.91 -12.38 -35.24
CA ILE A 62 -27.13 -11.37 -34.18
C ILE A 62 -26.96 -12.00 -32.79
N ILE A 63 -27.51 -13.20 -32.58
CA ILE A 63 -27.39 -13.91 -31.30
C ILE A 63 -25.92 -14.23 -31.03
N SER A 64 -25.23 -14.83 -31.99
CA SER A 64 -23.81 -15.17 -31.86
C SER A 64 -22.93 -13.94 -31.64
N ASN A 65 -23.23 -12.80 -32.30
CA ASN A 65 -22.50 -11.56 -32.05
C ASN A 65 -22.72 -11.04 -30.63
N ARG A 66 -23.95 -11.10 -30.11
CA ARG A 66 -24.23 -10.70 -28.72
C ARG A 66 -23.54 -11.62 -27.72
N GLU A 67 -23.59 -12.93 -27.94
CA GLU A 67 -22.88 -13.91 -27.12
C GLU A 67 -21.38 -13.62 -27.10
N GLY A 68 -20.78 -13.38 -28.27
CA GLY A 68 -19.36 -13.05 -28.38
C GLY A 68 -18.97 -11.74 -27.69
N VAL A 69 -19.81 -10.70 -27.80
CA VAL A 69 -19.58 -9.44 -27.07
C VAL A 69 -19.67 -9.66 -25.56
N ILE A 70 -20.69 -10.36 -25.08
CA ILE A 70 -20.87 -10.65 -23.65
C ILE A 70 -19.71 -11.49 -23.10
N GLU A 71 -19.27 -12.50 -23.84
CA GLU A 71 -18.14 -13.35 -23.46
C GLU A 71 -16.85 -12.54 -23.39
N ASN A 72 -16.60 -11.67 -24.39
CA ASN A 72 -15.45 -10.79 -24.39
C ASN A 72 -15.48 -9.79 -23.22
N ASP A 73 -16.62 -9.14 -22.99
CA ASP A 73 -16.79 -8.19 -21.89
C ASP A 73 -16.60 -8.87 -20.53
N LEU A 74 -17.11 -10.10 -20.36
CA LEU A 74 -16.93 -10.87 -19.13
C LEU A 74 -15.48 -11.30 -18.95
N ALA A 75 -14.81 -11.74 -20.02
CA ALA A 75 -13.39 -12.10 -19.99
C ALA A 75 -12.50 -10.90 -19.65
N GLU A 76 -12.79 -9.73 -20.23
CA GLU A 76 -12.09 -8.49 -19.93
C GLU A 76 -12.34 -8.04 -18.49
N ALA A 77 -13.59 -8.09 -18.01
CA ALA A 77 -13.92 -7.79 -16.62
C ALA A 77 -13.21 -8.73 -15.63
N GLN A 78 -13.17 -10.03 -15.93
CA GLN A 78 -12.46 -11.01 -15.10
C GLN A 78 -10.96 -10.73 -15.09
N LYS A 79 -10.36 -10.44 -16.26
CA LYS A 79 -8.94 -10.09 -16.36
C LYS A 79 -8.61 -8.85 -15.53
N LEU A 80 -9.40 -7.78 -15.66
CA LEU A 80 -9.21 -6.54 -14.89
C LEU A 80 -9.37 -6.79 -13.38
N LYS A 81 -10.29 -7.67 -12.99
CA LYS A 81 -10.46 -8.08 -11.60
C LYS A 81 -9.24 -8.83 -11.09
N ASP A 82 -8.74 -9.81 -11.85
CA ASP A 82 -7.55 -10.58 -11.49
C ASP A 82 -6.31 -9.70 -11.39
N GLU A 83 -6.11 -8.75 -12.33
CA GLU A 83 -5.03 -7.77 -12.28
C GLU A 83 -5.14 -6.86 -11.05
N SER A 84 -6.34 -6.41 -10.71
CA SER A 84 -6.60 -5.60 -9.51
C SER A 84 -6.30 -6.36 -8.23
N ASP A 85 -6.77 -7.62 -8.13
CA ASP A 85 -6.54 -8.48 -6.97
C ASP A 85 -5.06 -8.83 -6.82
N GLN A 86 -4.33 -9.02 -7.93
CA GLN A 86 -2.87 -9.20 -7.92
C GLN A 86 -2.15 -7.94 -7.45
N ALA A 87 -2.52 -6.77 -7.97
CA ALA A 87 -1.95 -5.49 -7.56
C ALA A 87 -2.21 -5.21 -6.07
N LEU A 88 -3.41 -5.53 -5.58
CA LEU A 88 -3.77 -5.38 -4.17
C LEU A 88 -2.94 -6.30 -3.27
N LYS A 89 -2.77 -7.58 -3.65
CA LYS A 89 -1.89 -8.51 -2.91
C LYS A 89 -0.44 -8.06 -2.91
N ALA A 90 0.08 -7.58 -4.04
CA ALA A 90 1.43 -7.06 -4.12
C ALA A 90 1.62 -5.84 -3.20
N TYR A 91 0.68 -4.88 -3.25
CA TYR A 91 0.67 -3.71 -2.38
C TYR A 91 0.61 -4.06 -0.90
N GLU A 92 -0.27 -4.99 -0.51
CA GLU A 92 -0.37 -5.45 0.89
C GLU A 92 0.91 -6.14 1.36
N THR A 93 1.53 -6.94 0.50
CA THR A 93 2.82 -7.60 0.79
C THR A 93 3.94 -6.58 0.95
N GLU A 94 4.06 -5.62 0.04
CA GLU A 94 5.05 -4.55 0.13
C GLU A 94 4.85 -3.69 1.39
N LEU A 95 3.60 -3.41 1.76
CA LEU A 95 3.29 -2.66 2.97
C LEU A 95 3.65 -3.44 4.24
N ALA A 96 3.38 -4.75 4.27
CA ALA A 96 3.76 -5.62 5.37
C ALA A 96 5.29 -5.70 5.51
N ASP A 97 6.00 -5.89 4.40
CA ASP A 97 7.46 -5.90 4.35
C ASP A 97 8.07 -4.57 4.79
N ALA A 98 7.52 -3.43 4.34
CA ALA A 98 7.98 -2.11 4.73
C ALA A 98 7.81 -1.89 6.24
N ARG A 99 6.68 -2.31 6.82
CA ARG A 99 6.44 -2.25 8.27
C ARG A 99 7.41 -3.15 9.04
N ALA A 100 7.63 -4.36 8.56
CA ALA A 100 8.59 -5.30 9.18
C ALA A 100 10.02 -4.73 9.14
N ARG A 101 10.45 -4.17 8.01
CA ARG A 101 11.76 -3.50 7.87
C ARG A 101 11.88 -2.30 8.80
N ALA A 102 10.86 -1.46 8.89
CA ALA A 102 10.86 -0.30 9.80
C ALA A 102 11.00 -0.73 11.27
N GLN A 103 10.28 -1.77 11.68
CA GLN A 103 10.40 -2.34 13.03
C GLN A 103 11.80 -2.93 13.28
N ALA A 104 12.34 -3.66 12.31
CA ALA A 104 13.69 -4.23 12.39
C ALA A 104 14.76 -3.14 12.53
N ILE A 105 14.69 -2.08 11.70
CA ILE A 105 15.60 -0.92 11.79
C ILE A 105 15.47 -0.23 13.16
N GLY A 106 14.24 -0.07 13.66
CA GLY A 106 14.00 0.53 14.97
C GLY A 106 14.62 -0.28 16.11
N SER A 107 14.47 -1.61 16.08
CA SER A 107 15.09 -2.51 17.06
C SER A 107 16.60 -2.49 16.97
N GLU A 108 17.15 -2.68 15.77
CA GLU A 108 18.60 -2.70 15.53
C GLU A 108 19.27 -1.39 15.95
N THR A 109 18.63 -0.26 15.65
CA THR A 109 19.13 1.07 16.05
C THR A 109 19.13 1.22 17.56
N ARG A 110 18.05 0.78 18.24
CA ARG A 110 17.96 0.82 19.70
C ARG A 110 19.05 -0.05 20.34
N ASP A 111 19.27 -1.24 19.82
CA ASP A 111 20.30 -2.17 20.32
C ASP A 111 21.71 -1.61 20.12
N LYS A 112 21.99 -1.04 18.94
CA LYS A 112 23.27 -0.35 18.66
C LYS A 112 23.49 0.85 19.59
N LEU A 113 22.47 1.69 19.79
CA LEU A 113 22.57 2.86 20.66
C LEU A 113 22.77 2.44 22.12
N ASN A 114 22.09 1.40 22.60
CA ASN A 114 22.29 0.87 23.94
C ASN A 114 23.70 0.30 24.13
N ALA A 115 24.21 -0.44 23.15
CA ALA A 115 25.57 -0.97 23.18
C ALA A 115 26.62 0.16 23.19
N GLN A 116 26.42 1.19 22.37
CA GLN A 116 27.30 2.36 22.34
C GLN A 116 27.25 3.13 23.66
N ALA A 117 26.06 3.40 24.20
CA ALA A 117 25.89 4.11 25.46
C ALA A 117 26.55 3.35 26.63
N GLU A 118 26.45 2.02 26.67
CA GLU A 118 27.11 1.21 27.69
C GLU A 118 28.64 1.22 27.54
N SER A 119 29.15 1.22 26.29
CA SER A 119 30.58 1.38 26.02
C SER A 119 31.10 2.75 26.49
N ASP A 120 30.39 3.82 26.13
CA ASP A 120 30.75 5.19 26.51
C ASP A 120 30.67 5.38 28.03
N ARG A 121 29.66 4.81 28.68
CA ARG A 121 29.52 4.80 30.14
C ARG A 121 30.74 4.13 30.80
N LYS A 122 31.14 2.95 30.32
CA LYS A 122 32.32 2.24 30.85
C LYS A 122 33.61 3.03 30.64
N ALA A 123 33.79 3.64 29.46
CA ALA A 123 34.96 4.47 29.17
C ALA A 123 35.02 5.72 30.07
N LEU A 124 33.88 6.36 30.29
CA LEU A 124 33.76 7.51 31.20
C LEU A 124 34.04 7.11 32.64
N GLU A 125 33.47 5.99 33.11
CA GLU A 125 33.72 5.45 34.45
C GLU A 125 35.21 5.14 34.68
N ALA A 126 35.88 4.51 33.70
CA ALA A 126 37.32 4.26 33.77
C ALA A 126 38.13 5.56 33.84
N THR A 127 37.75 6.56 33.05
CA THR A 127 38.41 7.89 33.06
C THR A 127 38.19 8.62 34.39
N LEU A 128 36.98 8.56 34.94
CA LEU A 128 36.65 9.16 36.23
C LEU A 128 37.41 8.47 37.38
N ALA A 129 37.49 7.13 37.36
CA ALA A 129 38.26 6.38 38.33
C ALA A 129 39.75 6.76 38.30
N ALA A 130 40.35 6.88 37.10
CA ALA A 130 41.74 7.34 36.95
C ALA A 130 41.95 8.75 37.51
N LYS A 131 41.03 9.68 37.19
CA LYS A 131 41.08 11.06 37.71
C LYS A 131 40.95 11.12 39.23
N LEU A 132 40.12 10.26 39.83
CA LEU A 132 39.98 10.16 41.28
C LEU A 132 41.30 9.72 41.92
N VAL A 133 41.95 8.68 41.38
CA VAL A 133 43.25 8.21 41.88
C VAL A 133 44.33 9.31 41.77
N ASP A 134 44.38 10.03 40.64
CA ASP A 134 45.34 11.13 40.46
C ASP A 134 45.06 12.30 41.42
N ALA A 135 43.79 12.63 41.65
CA ALA A 135 43.38 13.64 42.62
C ALA A 135 43.74 13.23 44.06
N GLU A 136 43.49 11.99 44.44
CA GLU A 136 43.87 11.43 45.75
C GLU A 136 45.39 11.48 45.97
N LYS A 137 46.17 11.13 44.95
CA LYS A 137 47.65 11.24 45.00
C LYS A 137 48.11 12.68 45.16
N THR A 138 47.47 13.61 44.46
CA THR A 138 47.77 15.05 44.58
C THR A 138 47.46 15.55 45.98
N ILE A 139 46.28 15.22 46.53
CA ILE A 139 45.88 15.57 47.89
C ILE A 139 46.88 14.99 48.91
N ALA A 140 47.28 13.74 48.76
CA ALA A 140 48.26 13.11 49.64
C ALA A 140 49.62 13.81 49.60
N SER A 141 50.11 14.17 48.40
CA SER A 141 51.36 14.91 48.20
C SER A 141 51.31 16.31 48.82
N THR A 142 50.22 17.06 48.57
CA THR A 142 50.02 18.39 49.16
C THR A 142 49.93 18.30 50.68
N ARG A 143 49.25 17.29 51.22
CA ARG A 143 49.19 17.05 52.67
C ARG A 143 50.57 16.77 53.25
N ALA A 144 51.36 15.90 52.61
CA ALA A 144 52.72 15.59 53.07
C ALA A 144 53.62 16.85 53.06
N THR A 145 53.52 17.67 52.01
CA THR A 145 54.27 18.93 51.88
C THR A 145 53.84 19.94 52.94
N ALA A 146 52.54 20.10 53.16
CA ALA A 146 52.01 20.99 54.20
C ALA A 146 52.46 20.57 55.60
N MET A 147 52.43 19.27 55.91
CA MET A 147 52.93 18.73 57.18
C MET A 147 54.44 18.93 57.36
N GLY A 148 55.22 18.81 56.28
CA GLY A 148 56.65 19.16 56.29
C GLY A 148 56.89 20.64 56.59
N ASN A 149 56.11 21.53 55.98
CA ASN A 149 56.21 22.97 56.21
C ASN A 149 55.84 23.37 57.65
N VAL A 150 54.87 22.68 58.28
CA VAL A 150 54.50 22.92 59.69
C VAL A 150 55.70 22.73 60.62
N ARG A 151 56.53 21.70 60.40
CA ARG A 151 57.76 21.47 61.18
C ARG A 151 58.73 22.63 61.07
N SER A 152 58.98 23.13 59.86
CA SER A 152 59.87 24.30 59.64
C SER A 152 59.32 25.54 60.34
N ILE A 153 58.03 25.84 60.13
CA ILE A 153 57.36 27.00 60.73
C ILE A 153 57.39 26.92 62.26
N ALA A 154 57.19 25.72 62.84
CA ALA A 154 57.26 25.51 64.28
C ALA A 154 58.68 25.75 64.83
N SER A 155 59.73 25.26 64.15
CA SER A 155 61.13 25.51 64.52
C SER A 155 61.50 26.99 64.40
N ASP A 156 61.08 27.66 63.33
CA ASP A 156 61.33 29.09 63.12
C ASP A 156 60.63 29.94 64.19
N ALA A 157 59.36 29.64 64.47
CA ALA A 157 58.60 30.31 65.52
C ALA A 157 59.20 30.08 66.92
N ALA A 158 59.59 28.83 67.24
CA ALA A 158 60.22 28.50 68.51
C ALA A 158 61.57 29.24 68.68
N THR A 159 62.39 29.28 67.63
CA THR A 159 63.66 30.02 67.60
C THR A 159 63.43 31.51 67.86
N ALA A 160 62.47 32.12 67.15
CA ALA A 160 62.13 33.53 67.30
C ALA A 160 61.61 33.87 68.71
N ILE A 161 60.78 32.99 69.30
CA ILE A 161 60.26 33.15 70.66
C ILE A 161 61.40 33.08 71.68
N VAL A 162 62.27 32.07 71.59
CA VAL A 162 63.39 31.90 72.52
C VAL A 162 64.37 33.06 72.41
N GLN A 163 64.74 33.48 71.20
CA GLN A 163 65.61 34.63 70.98
C GLN A 163 65.03 35.92 71.57
N ARG A 164 63.71 36.14 71.48
CA ARG A 164 63.05 37.29 72.11
C ARG A 164 63.07 37.23 73.64
N LEU A 165 63.00 36.04 74.23
CA LEU A 165 62.95 35.85 75.68
C LEU A 165 64.34 35.91 76.34
N THR A 166 65.36 35.32 75.71
CA THR A 166 66.71 35.18 76.29
C THR A 166 67.69 36.22 75.77
N GLY A 167 67.35 36.93 74.67
CA GLY A 167 68.23 37.90 74.02
C GLY A 167 69.41 37.28 73.25
N VAL A 168 69.51 35.95 73.21
CA VAL A 168 70.59 35.20 72.55
C VAL A 168 70.00 34.22 71.55
N ALA A 169 70.62 34.09 70.38
CA ALA A 169 70.19 33.11 69.38
C ALA A 169 70.41 31.67 69.93
N PRO A 170 69.34 30.85 70.04
CA PRO A 170 69.47 29.48 70.51
C PRO A 170 70.17 28.59 69.47
N ASP A 171 70.79 27.50 69.92
CA ASP A 171 71.39 26.50 69.03
C ASP A 171 70.30 25.81 68.18
N SER A 172 70.45 25.81 66.86
CA SER A 172 69.44 25.32 65.92
C SER A 172 69.17 23.83 66.10
N LYS A 173 70.20 23.02 66.39
CA LYS A 173 70.05 21.58 66.64
C LYS A 173 69.24 21.29 67.90
N ALA A 174 69.42 22.08 68.95
CA ALA A 174 68.66 21.93 70.18
C ALA A 174 67.17 22.25 69.99
N VAL A 175 66.85 23.31 69.22
CA VAL A 175 65.46 23.69 68.91
C VAL A 175 64.79 22.63 68.05
N GLU A 176 65.44 22.17 66.98
CA GLU A 176 64.91 21.10 66.13
C GLU A 176 64.63 19.81 66.89
N SER A 177 65.54 19.40 67.79
CA SER A 177 65.35 18.21 68.62
C SER A 177 64.17 18.36 69.60
N ALA A 178 63.94 19.56 70.14
CA ALA A 178 62.84 19.83 71.06
C ALA A 178 61.47 19.86 70.35
N VAL A 179 61.41 20.45 69.16
CA VAL A 179 60.21 20.44 68.29
C VAL A 179 59.89 19.01 67.85
N ASP A 180 60.91 18.20 67.53
CA ASP A 180 60.71 16.79 67.18
C ASP A 180 60.19 15.93 68.31
N ALA A 181 60.63 16.21 69.54
CA ALA A 181 60.13 15.54 70.72
C ALA A 181 58.64 15.86 70.97
N SER A 182 58.20 17.09 70.68
CA SER A 182 56.79 17.49 70.84
C SER A 182 55.88 16.99 69.73
N LEU A 183 56.38 16.87 68.49
CA LEU A 183 55.60 16.35 67.34
C LEU A 183 55.39 14.83 67.37
N LYS A 184 56.14 14.08 68.18
CA LYS A 184 56.04 12.61 68.33
C LYS A 184 55.19 12.16 69.53
N GLY A 185 54.80 13.08 70.41
CA GLY A 185 54.00 12.81 71.61
C GLY A 185 52.53 13.18 71.44
#